data_AF-A0A7S3H161-F1
#
_entry.id   AF-A0A7S3H161-F1
#
_cell.length_a   1.000
_cell.length_b   1.000
_cell.length_c   1.000
_cell.angle_alpha   90.00
_cell.angle_beta   90.00
_cell.angle_gamma   90.00
#
_symmetry.space_group_name_H-M   'P 1'
#
loop_
_entity.id
_entity.type
_entity.pdbx_description
1 polymer ?
#
loop_
_entity_poly.entity_id
_entity_poly.type
_entity_poly.pdbx_seq_one_letter_code
_entity_poly.pdbx_strand_id
1 'polypeptide(L)'
;KKFRRFRPDFKCGDRVQPLPDSELAECDPAGESPCCSSIGWCGKSKMHCDCDMCQDYRSKVKLSVVGIKVLKKQRECAEIAFSFGPQDSPRACADLALPQVECGRTLMFSETYPAWGCRCCAAGTAQGVEVKPDWTVWSVDVKAEPLPGA
;
A
#
# COMPACT_ATOMS: atom_id res chain seq x y z
N LYS A 1 -14.23 -22.48 8.51
CA LYS A 1 -12.87 -22.23 7.96
C LYS A 1 -12.84 -20.80 7.42
N LYS A 2 -11.93 -19.95 7.89
CA LYS A 2 -11.75 -18.61 7.33
C LYS A 2 -10.98 -18.76 6.01
N PHE A 3 -11.56 -18.36 4.88
CA PHE A 3 -10.88 -18.31 3.59
C PHE A 3 -10.52 -16.86 3.26
N ARG A 4 -9.55 -16.65 2.34
CA ARG A 4 -9.15 -15.31 1.89
C ARG A 4 -10.11 -14.81 0.82
N ARG A 5 -10.40 -13.51 0.84
CA ARG A 5 -11.21 -12.83 -0.18
C ARG A 5 -10.45 -12.59 -1.48
N PHE A 6 -9.14 -12.38 -1.37
CA PHE A 6 -8.23 -12.14 -2.49
C PHE A 6 -7.36 -13.37 -2.81
N ARG A 7 -7.05 -13.52 -4.10
CA ARG A 7 -6.30 -14.66 -4.64
C ARG A 7 -4.81 -14.35 -4.77
N PRO A 8 -3.91 -15.35 -4.64
CA PRO A 8 -2.46 -15.15 -4.78
C PRO A 8 -2.01 -14.90 -6.23
N ASP A 9 -2.84 -15.22 -7.21
CA ASP A 9 -2.58 -14.99 -8.64
C ASP A 9 -3.06 -13.60 -9.12
N PHE A 10 -3.47 -12.73 -8.20
CA PHE A 10 -3.97 -11.37 -8.47
C PHE A 10 -5.19 -11.31 -9.40
N LYS A 11 -5.89 -12.41 -9.62
CA LYS A 11 -7.16 -12.41 -10.36
C LYS A 11 -8.34 -12.08 -9.46
N CYS A 12 -9.35 -11.41 -10.01
CA CYS A 12 -10.51 -10.90 -9.27
C CYS A 12 -11.78 -10.85 -10.15
N GLY A 13 -12.91 -10.54 -9.52
CA GLY A 13 -14.20 -10.38 -10.17
C GLY A 13 -14.82 -11.70 -10.63
N ASP A 14 -15.64 -11.61 -11.67
CA ASP A 14 -16.43 -12.69 -12.27
C ASP A 14 -15.66 -13.54 -13.31
N ARG A 15 -14.44 -13.13 -13.66
CA ARG A 15 -13.56 -13.87 -14.59
C ARG A 15 -12.81 -15.03 -13.94
N VAL A 16 -13.07 -15.29 -12.66
CA VAL A 16 -12.55 -16.44 -11.93
C VAL A 16 -13.67 -17.17 -11.25
N GLN A 17 -13.38 -18.41 -10.82
CA GLN A 17 -14.33 -19.16 -10.01
C GLN A 17 -14.72 -18.36 -8.75
N PRO A 18 -16.01 -18.31 -8.40
CA PRO A 18 -16.48 -17.70 -7.17
C PRO A 18 -15.78 -18.29 -5.95
N LEU A 19 -15.75 -17.50 -4.89
CA LEU A 19 -15.28 -17.92 -3.58
C LEU A 19 -16.20 -19.00 -2.99
N PRO A 20 -15.77 -19.72 -1.92
CA PRO A 20 -16.58 -20.76 -1.30
C PRO A 20 -17.97 -20.33 -0.80
N ASP A 21 -18.20 -19.03 -0.60
CA ASP A 21 -19.50 -18.45 -0.25
C ASP A 21 -20.26 -17.87 -1.45
N SER A 22 -19.85 -18.23 -2.67
CA SER A 22 -20.43 -17.77 -3.93
C SER A 22 -20.22 -16.29 -4.25
N GLU A 23 -19.47 -15.56 -3.42
CA GLU A 23 -19.06 -14.18 -3.69
C GLU A 23 -17.92 -14.11 -4.71
N LEU A 24 -17.76 -12.94 -5.34
CA LEU A 24 -16.66 -12.71 -6.29
C LEU A 24 -15.32 -12.58 -5.57
N ALA A 25 -14.24 -12.95 -6.28
CA ALA A 25 -12.89 -12.75 -5.77
C ALA A 25 -12.55 -11.26 -5.72
N GLU A 26 -12.06 -10.80 -4.56
CA GLU A 26 -11.73 -9.40 -4.33
C GLU A 26 -10.24 -9.12 -4.54
N CYS A 27 -9.85 -7.85 -4.45
CA CYS A 27 -8.47 -7.43 -4.33
C CYS A 27 -8.16 -7.00 -2.90
N ASP A 28 -6.91 -7.16 -2.46
CA ASP A 28 -6.50 -6.78 -1.11
C ASP A 28 -6.50 -5.25 -0.97
N PRO A 29 -7.43 -4.65 -0.19
CA PRO A 29 -7.49 -3.20 -0.07
C PRO A 29 -6.32 -2.61 0.74
N ALA A 30 -5.65 -3.42 1.56
CA ALA A 30 -4.42 -3.02 2.26
C ALA A 30 -3.16 -3.23 1.40
N GLY A 31 -3.26 -4.00 0.31
CA GLY A 31 -2.14 -4.33 -0.56
C GLY A 31 -1.74 -3.23 -1.55
N GLU A 32 -0.74 -3.55 -2.37
CA GLU A 32 -0.23 -2.69 -3.47
C GLU A 32 -1.11 -2.73 -4.73
N SER A 33 -2.11 -3.61 -4.76
CA SER A 33 -3.01 -3.82 -5.91
C SER A 33 -4.47 -3.88 -5.44
N PRO A 34 -5.05 -2.77 -4.95
CA PRO A 34 -6.32 -2.79 -4.25
C PRO A 34 -7.56 -2.68 -5.14
N CYS A 35 -7.40 -2.51 -6.46
CA CYS A 35 -8.51 -2.33 -7.39
C CYS A 35 -8.60 -3.50 -8.37
N CYS A 36 -9.80 -4.01 -8.59
CA CYS A 36 -10.08 -4.99 -9.63
C CYS A 36 -10.42 -4.28 -10.95
N SER A 37 -9.59 -4.47 -11.96
CA SER A 37 -9.82 -3.94 -13.32
C SER A 37 -11.02 -4.61 -13.99
N SER A 38 -11.53 -3.94 -15.03
CA SER A 38 -12.61 -4.47 -15.87
C SER A 38 -12.25 -5.75 -16.62
N ILE A 39 -10.99 -6.22 -16.58
CA ILE A 39 -10.50 -7.48 -17.18
C ILE A 39 -10.16 -8.56 -16.13
N GLY A 40 -10.51 -8.34 -14.85
CA GLY A 40 -10.39 -9.37 -13.80
C GLY A 40 -9.00 -9.50 -13.19
N TRP A 41 -8.23 -8.41 -13.17
CA TRP A 41 -6.89 -8.35 -12.55
C TRP A 41 -6.79 -7.25 -11.50
N CYS A 42 -6.17 -7.56 -10.37
CA CYS A 42 -5.87 -6.62 -9.30
C CYS A 42 -4.69 -5.72 -9.66
N GLY A 43 -4.85 -4.41 -9.47
CA GLY A 43 -3.80 -3.41 -9.63
C GLY A 43 -4.15 -2.08 -8.98
N LYS A 44 -3.35 -1.04 -9.28
CA LYS A 44 -3.46 0.30 -8.66
C LYS A 44 -3.49 1.46 -9.65
N SER A 45 -3.25 1.22 -10.94
CA SER A 45 -3.24 2.30 -11.93
C SER A 45 -4.65 2.80 -12.21
N LYS A 46 -4.79 3.94 -12.90
CA LYS A 46 -6.11 4.43 -13.36
C LYS A 46 -6.89 3.36 -14.12
N MET A 47 -6.25 2.58 -15.00
CA MET A 47 -6.94 1.49 -15.71
C MET A 47 -7.45 0.37 -14.80
N HIS A 48 -6.99 0.29 -13.55
CA HIS A 48 -7.49 -0.66 -12.55
C HIS A 48 -8.53 -0.04 -11.62
N CYS A 49 -8.43 1.25 -11.30
CA CYS A 49 -9.24 1.91 -10.27
C CYS A 49 -10.23 2.95 -10.79
N ASP A 50 -10.05 3.43 -12.02
CA ASP A 50 -10.76 4.55 -12.67
C ASP A 50 -11.11 4.12 -14.11
N CYS A 51 -11.93 3.08 -14.23
CA CYS A 51 -12.47 2.58 -15.49
C CYS A 51 -13.91 2.12 -15.35
N ASP A 52 -14.59 1.91 -16.48
CA ASP A 52 -15.93 1.34 -16.48
C ASP A 52 -15.86 -0.10 -15.93
N MET A 53 -16.72 -0.42 -14.95
CA MET A 53 -16.81 -1.72 -14.27
C MET A 53 -15.58 -2.13 -13.41
N CYS A 54 -14.62 -1.25 -13.10
CA CYS A 54 -13.64 -1.60 -12.07
C CYS A 54 -14.25 -1.51 -10.67
N GLN A 55 -13.73 -2.32 -9.75
CA GLN A 55 -14.05 -2.24 -8.33
C GLN A 55 -12.83 -1.77 -7.55
N ASP A 56 -12.91 -0.58 -6.98
CA ASP A 56 -11.96 -0.11 -5.97
C ASP A 56 -12.38 -0.63 -4.59
N TYR A 57 -11.50 -1.37 -3.92
CA TYR A 57 -11.76 -1.90 -2.57
C TYR A 57 -11.22 -0.99 -1.46
N ARG A 58 -10.45 0.07 -1.79
CA ARG A 58 -9.92 1.03 -0.81
C ARG A 58 -11.04 1.77 -0.07
N SER A 59 -12.16 2.01 -0.75
CA SER A 59 -13.33 2.70 -0.20
C SER A 59 -14.19 1.80 0.70
N LYS A 60 -13.98 0.48 0.72
CA LYS A 60 -14.76 -0.46 1.53
C LYS A 60 -14.19 -0.68 2.93
N VAL A 61 -12.98 -0.19 3.19
CA VAL A 61 -12.26 -0.44 4.44
C VAL A 61 -11.69 0.84 5.02
N LYS A 62 -11.59 0.87 6.35
CA LYS A 62 -10.71 1.80 7.05
C LYS A 62 -9.33 1.18 7.14
N LEU A 63 -8.36 1.77 6.46
CA LEU A 63 -6.96 1.41 6.63
C LEU A 63 -6.40 2.09 7.89
N SER A 64 -5.64 1.34 8.67
CA SER A 64 -4.90 1.86 9.81
C SER A 64 -3.50 1.26 9.81
N VAL A 65 -2.50 2.10 10.06
CA VAL A 65 -1.15 1.58 10.29
C VAL A 65 -1.17 0.80 11.61
N VAL A 66 -0.65 -0.42 11.63
CA VAL A 66 -0.58 -1.29 12.81
C VAL A 66 0.85 -1.66 13.18
N GLY A 67 1.81 -1.38 12.30
CA GLY A 67 3.23 -1.63 12.56
C GLY A 67 4.12 -0.81 11.64
N ILE A 68 5.31 -0.51 12.14
CA ILE A 68 6.41 0.10 11.39
C ILE A 68 7.66 -0.72 11.66
N LYS A 69 8.30 -1.20 10.60
CA LYS A 69 9.50 -2.04 10.70
C LYS A 69 10.61 -1.44 9.86
N VAL A 70 11.84 -1.55 10.34
CA VAL A 70 13.02 -1.24 9.53
C VAL A 70 13.08 -2.25 8.39
N LEU A 71 12.92 -1.78 7.15
CA LEU A 71 13.08 -2.60 5.97
C LEU A 71 14.56 -2.67 5.59
N LYS A 72 15.24 -1.51 5.55
CA LYS A 72 16.67 -1.44 5.27
C LYS A 72 17.29 -0.16 5.84
N LYS A 73 18.29 -0.31 6.70
CA LYS A 73 19.13 0.80 7.18
C LYS A 73 20.09 1.26 6.10
N GLN A 74 20.54 2.49 6.22
CA GLN A 74 21.52 3.14 5.35
C GLN A 74 21.07 3.20 3.88
N ARG A 75 19.77 3.36 3.65
CA ARG A 75 19.13 3.34 2.33
C ARG A 75 18.00 4.37 2.25
N GLU A 76 17.74 4.80 1.03
CA GLU A 76 16.61 5.64 0.64
C GLU A 76 15.68 4.90 -0.33
N CYS A 77 14.57 5.53 -0.71
CA CYS A 77 13.69 5.02 -1.77
C CYS A 77 14.44 4.99 -3.12
N ALA A 78 14.22 3.98 -3.97
CA ALA A 78 14.71 4.07 -5.36
C ALA A 78 13.98 5.18 -6.13
N GLU A 79 12.69 5.35 -5.86
CA GLU A 79 11.87 6.43 -6.39
C GLU A 79 11.01 7.00 -5.26
N ILE A 80 11.02 8.32 -5.12
CA ILE A 80 10.19 9.04 -4.15
C ILE A 80 8.86 9.36 -4.83
N ALA A 81 7.74 8.92 -4.24
CA ALA A 81 6.41 9.32 -4.72
C ALA A 81 6.01 10.69 -4.18
N PHE A 82 6.21 10.92 -2.88
CA PHE A 82 5.81 12.18 -2.24
C PHE A 82 6.70 12.53 -1.05
N SER A 83 6.87 13.84 -0.80
CA SER A 83 7.62 14.39 0.33
C SER A 83 6.71 15.20 1.26
N PHE A 84 6.62 14.80 2.52
CA PHE A 84 5.74 15.42 3.52
C PHE A 84 6.45 16.45 4.42
N GLY A 85 7.76 16.65 4.23
CA GLY A 85 8.55 17.54 5.07
C GLY A 85 8.83 16.95 6.46
N PRO A 86 9.30 17.78 7.43
CA PRO A 86 9.68 17.34 8.77
C PRO A 86 8.55 16.58 9.48
N GLN A 87 8.89 15.44 10.08
CA GLN A 87 7.97 14.64 10.90
C GLN A 87 8.71 14.11 12.12
N ASP A 88 7.98 13.82 13.19
CA ASP A 88 8.60 13.44 14.47
C ASP A 88 8.92 11.95 14.59
N SER A 89 8.39 11.11 13.68
CA SER A 89 8.66 9.67 13.67
C SER A 89 8.35 9.00 12.33
N PRO A 90 8.90 7.78 12.08
CA PRO A 90 8.48 6.93 10.97
C PRO A 90 6.99 6.62 10.99
N ARG A 91 6.38 6.55 12.18
CA ARG A 91 4.95 6.27 12.33
C ARG A 91 4.10 7.44 11.88
N ALA A 92 4.42 8.66 12.33
CA ALA A 92 3.75 9.88 11.86
C ALA A 92 3.87 10.01 10.33
N CYS A 93 5.05 9.70 9.79
CA CYS A 93 5.28 9.62 8.35
C CYS A 93 4.33 8.62 7.65
N ALA A 94 4.16 7.43 8.22
CA ALA A 94 3.26 6.41 7.66
C ALA A 94 1.79 6.80 7.70
N ASP A 95 1.34 7.45 8.79
CA ASP A 95 -0.04 7.90 8.92
C ASP A 95 -0.39 8.96 7.84
N LEU A 96 0.58 9.79 7.43
CA LEU A 96 0.44 10.73 6.29
C LEU A 96 0.54 10.05 4.91
N ALA A 97 1.41 9.04 4.78
CA ALA A 97 1.63 8.32 3.53
C ALA A 97 0.48 7.36 3.18
N LEU A 98 -0.15 6.74 4.19
CA LEU A 98 -1.21 5.75 4.04
C LEU A 98 -2.38 6.18 3.13
N PRO A 99 -2.93 7.42 3.22
CA PRO A 99 -4.02 7.85 2.35
C PRO A 99 -3.60 8.23 0.92
N GLN A 100 -2.31 8.38 0.63
CA GLN A 100 -1.86 8.78 -0.70
C GLN A 100 -1.78 7.58 -1.63
N VAL A 101 -2.34 7.71 -2.82
CA VAL A 101 -2.49 6.59 -3.76
C VAL A 101 -1.19 6.26 -4.51
N GLU A 102 -0.28 7.23 -4.59
CA GLU A 102 1.04 7.12 -5.21
C GLU A 102 2.07 6.51 -4.25
N CYS A 103 1.83 6.62 -2.94
CA CYS A 103 2.69 6.05 -1.91
C CYS A 103 2.53 4.53 -1.85
N GLY A 104 3.66 3.81 -1.83
CA GLY A 104 3.69 2.40 -1.49
C GLY A 104 3.54 2.14 0.00
N ARG A 105 3.71 0.89 0.40
CA ARG A 105 3.82 0.47 1.81
C ARG A 105 5.22 0.64 2.40
N THR A 106 6.04 1.51 1.81
CA THR A 106 7.38 1.84 2.28
C THR A 106 7.60 3.34 2.32
N LEU A 107 8.38 3.78 3.30
CA LEU A 107 8.76 5.18 3.48
C LEU A 107 10.24 5.29 3.79
N MET A 108 10.84 6.43 3.51
CA MET A 108 12.18 6.77 3.99
C MET A 108 12.09 7.86 5.06
N PHE A 109 12.79 7.64 6.16
CA PHE A 109 12.83 8.54 7.29
C PHE A 109 14.19 8.43 7.99
N SER A 110 14.74 9.57 8.41
CA SER A 110 15.97 9.65 9.22
C SER A 110 15.61 9.91 10.68
N GLU A 111 15.90 8.95 11.56
CA GLU A 111 15.77 9.16 13.02
C GLU A 111 16.83 10.11 13.55
N THR A 112 18.00 10.18 12.90
CA THR A 112 19.08 11.10 13.25
C THR A 112 18.76 12.54 12.83
N TYR A 113 18.12 12.73 11.67
CA TYR A 113 17.78 14.04 11.12
C TYR A 113 16.29 14.13 10.73
N PRO A 114 15.35 14.17 11.70
CA PRO A 114 13.91 14.31 11.42
C PRO A 114 13.57 15.54 10.56
N ALA A 115 14.37 16.60 10.66
CA ALA A 115 14.25 17.82 9.87
C ALA A 115 14.46 17.62 8.36
N TRP A 116 15.16 16.56 7.92
CA TRP A 116 15.28 16.24 6.49
C TRP A 116 13.97 15.77 5.86
N GLY A 117 13.01 15.40 6.72
CA GLY A 117 11.64 15.14 6.35
C GLY A 117 11.33 13.70 5.95
N CYS A 118 10.06 13.39 6.10
CA CYS A 118 9.39 12.16 5.71
C CYS A 118 9.12 12.13 4.20
N ARG A 119 9.36 10.97 3.58
CA ARG A 119 8.98 10.72 2.18
C ARG A 119 8.43 9.31 2.06
N CYS A 120 7.38 9.14 1.26
CA CYS A 120 6.93 7.80 0.89
C CYS A 120 7.65 7.36 -0.38
N CYS A 121 7.96 6.07 -0.47
CA CYS A 121 8.52 5.50 -1.69
C CYS A 121 7.40 5.22 -2.69
N ALA A 122 7.72 5.29 -3.98
CA ALA A 122 6.79 4.92 -5.02
C ALA A 122 6.44 3.43 -4.90
N ALA A 123 5.15 3.16 -5.00
CA ALA A 123 4.59 1.83 -4.87
C ALA A 123 5.20 0.87 -5.90
N GLY A 124 5.60 -0.34 -5.49
CA GLY A 124 6.22 -1.35 -6.37
C GLY A 124 7.68 -1.10 -6.77
N THR A 125 8.35 -0.10 -6.19
CA THR A 125 9.79 0.13 -6.41
C THR A 125 10.66 -0.55 -5.35
N ALA A 126 11.89 -0.90 -5.71
CA ALA A 126 12.89 -1.42 -4.77
C ALA A 126 13.48 -0.29 -3.90
N GLN A 127 14.36 -0.64 -2.95
CA GLN A 127 15.14 0.36 -2.24
C GLN A 127 16.27 0.88 -3.16
N GLY A 128 16.74 2.10 -2.88
CA GLY A 128 17.93 2.64 -3.53
C GLY A 128 19.15 1.74 -3.31
N VAL A 129 20.06 1.72 -4.27
CA VAL A 129 21.28 0.89 -4.22
C VAL A 129 22.44 1.58 -3.52
N GLU A 130 22.42 2.90 -3.44
CA GLU A 130 23.46 3.71 -2.83
C GLU A 130 23.43 3.65 -1.31
N VAL A 131 24.61 3.67 -0.69
CA VAL A 131 24.73 3.70 0.78
C VAL A 131 24.48 5.11 1.26
N LYS A 132 23.45 5.27 2.08
CA LYS A 132 23.01 6.55 2.62
C LYS A 132 22.95 6.43 4.15
N PRO A 133 24.07 6.62 4.87
CA PRO A 133 24.23 6.21 6.28
C PRO A 133 23.13 6.68 7.22
N ASP A 134 22.60 7.87 6.97
CA ASP A 134 21.64 8.55 7.83
C ASP A 134 20.18 8.29 7.45
N TRP A 135 19.92 7.60 6.34
CA TRP A 135 18.58 7.26 5.87
C TRP A 135 18.21 5.82 6.21
N THR A 136 16.95 5.61 6.55
CA THR A 136 16.38 4.27 6.72
C THR A 136 15.10 4.16 5.92
N VAL A 137 14.97 3.06 5.17
CA VAL A 137 13.71 2.66 4.57
C VAL A 137 12.95 1.79 5.57
N TRP A 138 11.68 2.12 5.77
CA TRP A 138 10.76 1.48 6.68
C TRP A 138 9.61 0.84 5.89
N SER A 139 9.15 -0.32 6.33
CA SER A 139 7.92 -0.95 5.83
C SER A 139 6.76 -0.64 6.77
N VAL A 140 5.59 -0.40 6.19
CA VAL A 140 4.36 -0.06 6.88
C VAL A 140 3.43 -1.27 6.88
N ASP A 141 3.15 -1.82 8.06
CA ASP A 141 2.12 -2.84 8.21
C ASP A 141 0.78 -2.15 8.38
N VAL A 142 -0.21 -2.54 7.56
CA VAL A 142 -1.54 -1.94 7.54
C VAL A 142 -2.60 -2.99 7.84
N LYS A 143 -3.62 -2.62 8.61
CA LYS A 143 -4.83 -3.41 8.81
C LYS A 143 -6.00 -2.73 8.09
N ALA A 144 -6.73 -3.53 7.32
CA ALA A 144 -8.00 -3.16 6.72
C ALA A 144 -9.15 -3.66 7.60
N GLU A 145 -10.01 -2.74 8.04
CA GLU A 145 -11.25 -3.07 8.75
C GLU A 145 -12.45 -2.70 7.88
N PRO A 146 -13.43 -3.59 7.68
CA PRO A 146 -14.63 -3.28 6.90
C PRO A 146 -15.34 -2.04 7.47
N LEU A 147 -15.77 -1.13 6.59
CA LEU A 147 -16.60 -0.02 7.00
C LEU A 147 -18.02 -0.51 7.35
N PRO A 148 -18.72 0.14 8.29
CA PRO A 148 -20.10 -0.22 8.60
C PRO A 148 -20.97 -0.09 7.34
N GLY A 149 -21.59 -1.18 6.90
CA GLY A 149 -22.45 -1.22 5.71
C GLY A 149 -21.76 -1.58 4.39
N ALA A 150 -20.49 -2.00 4.42
CA ALA A 150 -19.77 -2.57 3.27
C ALA A 150 -20.03 -4.08 3.09
#